data_AF-A0ABD6F2Y7-F1
#
_entry.id   AF-A0ABD6F2Y7-F1
#
_cell.length_a   1.000
_cell.length_b   1.000
_cell.length_c   1.000
_cell.angle_alpha   90.00
_cell.angle_beta   90.00
_cell.angle_gamma   90.00
#
_symmetry.space_group_name_H-M   'P 1'
#
loop_
_entity.id
_entity.type
_entity.pdbx_description
1 polymer ?
#
loop_
_entity_poly.entity_id
_entity_poly.type
_entity_poly.pdbx_seq_one_letter_code
_entity_poly.pdbx_strand_id
1 'polypeptide(L)'
;MMNSFVFNFSRSGERWWINSDDPWQTLAACLEIKNAIESGNPTSYVSCLPIHQDGSCNGLQHYAALGRDRQGGAEVNLLPGDSPSDVYSSVAQRVEEKRIADENGRDEAVKELLLAMRKALPDAVPRKVTTFTYFTIFTTSLHKQL
;
A
#
# COMPACT_ATOMS: atom_id res chain seq x y z
N MET A 1 -9.04 -12.37 -27.13
CA MET A 1 -7.86 -11.49 -27.04
C MET A 1 -7.08 -11.65 -25.72
N MET A 2 -7.67 -12.17 -24.63
CA MET A 2 -6.97 -12.49 -23.36
C MET A 2 -6.07 -13.75 -23.39
N ASN A 3 -6.28 -14.69 -24.33
CA ASN A 3 -5.61 -16.00 -24.31
C ASN A 3 -4.12 -15.96 -24.74
N SER A 4 -3.66 -14.91 -25.40
CA SER A 4 -2.28 -14.87 -25.93
C SER A 4 -1.31 -14.15 -24.99
N PHE A 5 -1.79 -13.14 -24.27
CA PHE A 5 -0.97 -12.28 -23.39
C PHE A 5 -0.68 -12.95 -22.04
N VAL A 6 -1.62 -13.74 -21.54
CA VAL A 6 -1.56 -14.36 -20.21
C VAL A 6 -0.88 -15.72 -20.21
N PHE A 7 -0.45 -16.32 -21.34
CA PHE A 7 0.07 -17.70 -21.30
C PHE A 7 1.44 -17.93 -21.90
N ASN A 8 2.12 -16.86 -22.36
CA ASN A 8 3.47 -16.95 -22.90
C ASN A 8 4.52 -16.53 -21.85
N PHE A 9 4.62 -17.32 -20.77
CA PHE A 9 5.54 -17.10 -19.65
C PHE A 9 6.98 -17.60 -19.87
N SER A 10 7.25 -18.15 -21.07
CA SER A 10 8.56 -18.64 -21.48
C SER A 10 9.65 -17.55 -21.39
N ARG A 11 10.93 -17.95 -21.23
CA ARG A 11 12.09 -17.05 -21.36
C ARG A 11 12.08 -16.23 -22.66
N SER A 12 11.36 -16.65 -23.69
CA SER A 12 11.20 -15.95 -24.98
C SER A 12 9.90 -15.15 -25.14
N GLY A 13 9.00 -15.15 -24.15
CA GLY A 13 7.75 -14.37 -24.15
C GLY A 13 7.93 -12.95 -23.60
N GLU A 14 6.82 -12.22 -23.39
CA GLU A 14 6.81 -10.79 -23.01
C GLU A 14 7.22 -10.52 -21.54
N ARG A 15 7.41 -11.55 -20.72
CA ARG A 15 7.90 -11.49 -19.32
C ARG A 15 7.27 -10.40 -18.45
N TRP A 16 5.99 -10.11 -18.66
CA TRP A 16 5.23 -9.07 -17.93
C TRP A 16 5.38 -9.18 -16.39
N TRP A 17 5.41 -10.41 -15.87
CA TRP A 17 5.55 -10.71 -14.44
C TRP A 17 6.82 -10.14 -13.80
N ILE A 18 7.88 -9.84 -14.57
CA ILE A 18 9.11 -9.24 -14.04
C ILE A 18 8.87 -7.83 -13.49
N ASN A 19 7.87 -7.12 -14.00
CA ASN A 19 7.58 -5.74 -13.61
C ASN A 19 6.64 -5.64 -12.39
N SER A 20 6.17 -6.76 -11.85
CA SER A 20 5.35 -6.74 -10.62
C SER A 20 6.20 -6.50 -9.37
N ASP A 21 5.56 -6.07 -8.29
CA ASP A 21 6.25 -5.87 -6.99
C ASP A 21 6.87 -7.17 -6.44
N ASP A 22 6.22 -8.32 -6.66
CA ASP A 22 6.70 -9.65 -6.25
C ASP A 22 6.80 -10.63 -7.44
N PRO A 23 7.83 -10.50 -8.32
CA PRO A 23 7.88 -11.18 -9.62
C PRO A 23 7.68 -12.70 -9.58
N TRP A 24 8.33 -13.38 -8.64
CA TRP A 24 8.24 -14.83 -8.54
C TRP A 24 6.89 -15.32 -8.01
N GLN A 25 6.26 -14.56 -7.10
CA GLN A 25 4.91 -14.86 -6.62
C GLN A 25 3.88 -14.63 -7.74
N THR A 26 4.04 -13.53 -8.50
CA THR A 26 3.24 -13.25 -9.68
C THR A 26 3.36 -14.37 -10.71
N LEU A 27 4.58 -14.85 -11.00
CA LEU A 27 4.78 -15.98 -11.91
C LEU A 27 4.11 -17.26 -11.41
N ALA A 28 4.22 -17.56 -10.11
CA ALA A 28 3.57 -18.73 -9.52
C ALA A 28 2.03 -18.65 -9.65
N ALA A 29 1.44 -17.48 -9.35
CA ALA A 29 0.01 -17.24 -9.52
C ALA A 29 -0.44 -17.36 -10.98
N CYS A 30 0.35 -16.83 -11.90
CA CYS A 30 0.14 -16.94 -13.34
C CYS A 30 0.09 -18.41 -13.83
N LEU A 31 1.02 -19.24 -13.36
CA LEU A 31 1.04 -20.68 -13.69
C LEU A 31 -0.15 -21.42 -13.07
N GLU A 32 -0.50 -21.09 -11.82
CA GLU A 32 -1.64 -21.72 -11.13
C GLU A 32 -2.98 -21.42 -11.85
N ILE A 33 -3.19 -20.16 -12.23
CA ILE A 33 -4.38 -19.73 -12.98
C ILE A 33 -4.45 -20.43 -14.34
N LYS A 34 -3.30 -20.56 -15.04
CA LYS A 34 -3.22 -21.31 -16.30
C LYS A 34 -3.69 -22.75 -16.11
N ASN A 35 -3.12 -23.45 -15.14
CA ASN A 35 -3.46 -24.85 -14.86
C ASN A 35 -4.95 -25.00 -14.50
N ALA A 36 -5.50 -24.07 -13.73
CA ALA A 36 -6.92 -24.07 -13.38
C ALA A 36 -7.82 -23.91 -14.63
N ILE A 37 -7.48 -22.98 -15.53
CA ILE A 37 -8.22 -22.75 -16.79
C ILE A 37 -8.12 -23.96 -17.73
N GLU A 38 -6.92 -24.53 -17.86
CA GLU A 38 -6.66 -25.69 -18.72
C GLU A 38 -7.23 -27.01 -18.15
N SER A 39 -7.63 -27.05 -16.88
CA SER A 39 -8.24 -28.23 -16.24
C SER A 39 -9.64 -28.58 -16.77
N GLY A 40 -10.27 -27.68 -17.54
CA GLY A 40 -11.63 -27.84 -18.06
C GLY A 40 -12.73 -27.41 -17.08
N ASN A 41 -12.47 -27.45 -15.76
CA ASN A 41 -13.34 -26.86 -14.74
C ASN A 41 -12.51 -26.18 -13.62
N PRO A 42 -12.25 -24.87 -13.74
CA PRO A 42 -11.45 -24.12 -12.76
C PRO A 42 -12.00 -24.18 -11.33
N THR A 43 -13.33 -24.29 -11.16
CA THR A 43 -13.95 -24.33 -9.82
C THR A 43 -13.69 -25.62 -9.05
N SER A 44 -13.33 -26.70 -9.76
CA SER A 44 -12.95 -27.98 -9.16
C SER A 44 -11.44 -28.24 -9.16
N TYR A 45 -10.64 -27.30 -9.69
CA TYR A 45 -9.20 -27.42 -9.71
C TYR A 45 -8.63 -27.33 -8.29
N VAL A 46 -7.82 -28.31 -7.89
CA VAL A 46 -7.16 -28.33 -6.59
C VAL A 46 -5.91 -27.45 -6.67
N SER A 47 -6.05 -26.21 -6.22
CA SER A 47 -4.94 -25.25 -6.12
C SER A 47 -4.07 -25.54 -4.89
N CYS A 48 -2.75 -25.45 -5.07
CA CYS A 48 -1.75 -25.54 -4.00
C CYS A 48 -1.11 -24.18 -3.70
N LEU A 49 -1.48 -23.13 -4.42
CA LEU A 49 -0.93 -21.79 -4.23
C LEU A 49 -1.50 -21.12 -2.98
N PRO A 50 -0.66 -20.75 -1.98
CA PRO A 50 -1.11 -19.98 -0.83
C PRO A 50 -1.60 -18.59 -1.26
N ILE A 51 -2.74 -18.16 -0.71
CA ILE A 51 -3.29 -16.82 -0.95
C ILE A 51 -3.03 -15.96 0.29
N HIS A 52 -2.28 -14.87 0.10
CA HIS A 52 -2.00 -13.90 1.16
C HIS A 52 -3.21 -13.01 1.41
N GLN A 53 -3.51 -12.76 2.69
CA GLN A 53 -4.49 -11.78 3.15
C GLN A 53 -3.81 -10.97 4.25
N ASP A 54 -3.64 -9.66 4.05
CA ASP A 54 -3.01 -8.76 5.01
C ASP A 54 -3.85 -7.50 5.20
N GLY A 55 -3.78 -6.92 6.40
CA GLY A 55 -4.47 -5.68 6.73
C GLY A 55 -3.70 -4.45 6.25
N SER A 56 -4.41 -3.38 5.90
CA SER A 56 -3.78 -2.17 5.35
C SER A 56 -2.79 -1.51 6.31
N CYS A 57 -3.04 -1.59 7.62
CA CYS A 57 -2.12 -1.14 8.67
C CYS A 57 -2.48 -1.75 10.04
N ASN A 58 -1.97 -2.95 10.34
CA ASN A 58 -2.38 -3.72 11.51
C ASN A 58 -2.21 -2.95 12.85
N GLY A 59 -1.13 -2.19 13.01
CA GLY A 59 -0.95 -1.44 14.26
C GLY A 59 -1.91 -0.26 14.43
N LEU A 60 -2.29 0.46 13.36
CA LEU A 60 -3.33 1.50 13.44
C LEU A 60 -4.71 0.88 13.62
N GLN A 61 -4.96 -0.30 13.07
CA GLN A 61 -6.17 -1.07 13.36
C GLN A 61 -6.26 -1.39 14.86
N HIS A 62 -5.17 -1.84 15.48
CA HIS A 62 -5.14 -2.04 16.93
C HIS A 62 -5.38 -0.74 17.71
N TYR A 63 -4.75 0.38 17.33
CA TYR A 63 -4.99 1.67 17.99
C TYR A 63 -6.44 2.13 17.86
N ALA A 64 -7.02 2.04 16.67
CA ALA A 64 -8.41 2.42 16.42
C ALA A 64 -9.38 1.56 17.24
N ALA A 65 -9.13 0.25 17.32
CA ALA A 65 -9.94 -0.66 18.12
C ALA A 65 -9.83 -0.38 19.63
N LEU A 66 -8.60 -0.17 20.13
CA LEU A 66 -8.34 0.15 21.55
C LEU A 66 -8.97 1.49 21.95
N GLY A 67 -8.83 2.51 21.09
CA GLY A 67 -9.40 3.84 21.32
C GLY A 67 -10.89 3.96 20.98
N ARG A 68 -11.50 2.92 20.39
CA ARG A 68 -12.84 2.96 19.78
C ARG A 68 -13.00 4.15 18.82
N ASP A 69 -11.92 4.49 18.12
CA ASP A 69 -11.89 5.59 17.16
C ASP A 69 -12.59 5.17 15.87
N ARG A 70 -13.82 5.67 15.69
CA ARG A 70 -14.64 5.38 14.51
C ARG A 70 -14.02 5.96 13.24
N GLN A 71 -13.39 7.13 13.31
CA GLN A 71 -12.80 7.78 12.15
C GLN A 71 -11.53 7.04 11.73
N GLY A 72 -10.61 6.81 12.67
CA GLY A 72 -9.41 6.01 12.45
C GLY A 72 -9.76 4.60 11.96
N GLY A 73 -10.78 3.97 12.54
CA GLY A 73 -11.29 2.65 12.13
C GLY A 73 -11.79 2.60 10.69
N ALA A 74 -12.41 3.67 10.19
CA ALA A 74 -12.81 3.75 8.78
C ALA A 74 -11.58 3.81 7.85
N GLU A 75 -10.58 4.63 8.20
CA GLU A 75 -9.37 4.84 7.38
C GLU A 75 -8.50 3.59 7.25
N VAL A 76 -8.58 2.69 8.23
CA VAL A 76 -7.82 1.44 8.28
C VAL A 76 -8.66 0.20 7.98
N ASN A 77 -9.85 0.37 7.42
CA ASN A 77 -10.73 -0.71 6.95
C ASN A 77 -11.28 -1.63 8.05
N LEU A 78 -11.43 -1.14 9.30
CA LEU A 78 -12.15 -1.86 10.36
C LEU A 78 -13.66 -1.70 10.24
N LEU A 79 -14.12 -0.59 9.66
CA LEU A 79 -15.52 -0.37 9.36
C LEU A 79 -15.82 -0.78 7.92
N PRO A 80 -17.01 -1.35 7.65
CA PRO A 80 -17.40 -1.68 6.29
C PRO A 80 -17.50 -0.41 5.44
N GLY A 81 -17.04 -0.51 4.20
CA GLY A 81 -17.12 0.55 3.19
C GLY A 81 -17.20 -0.05 1.79
N ASP A 82 -17.69 0.74 0.84
CA ASP A 82 -17.88 0.29 -0.55
C ASP A 82 -16.56 0.07 -1.29
N SER A 83 -15.47 0.66 -0.80
CA SER A 83 -14.13 0.50 -1.35
C SER A 83 -13.07 0.54 -0.24
N PRO A 84 -11.92 -0.13 -0.42
CA PRO A 84 -10.84 -0.08 0.53
C PRO A 84 -10.32 1.36 0.71
N SER A 85 -10.22 1.78 1.96
CA SER A 85 -9.56 3.03 2.37
C SER A 85 -8.05 2.87 2.36
N ASP A 86 -7.36 3.96 2.05
CA ASP A 86 -5.91 4.03 2.02
C ASP A 86 -5.35 5.09 2.98
N VAL A 87 -5.10 4.65 4.21
CA VAL A 87 -4.59 5.51 5.29
C VAL A 87 -3.30 6.24 4.91
N TYR A 88 -2.41 5.64 4.11
CA TYR A 88 -1.13 6.27 3.78
C TYR A 88 -1.32 7.45 2.81
N SER A 89 -2.21 7.30 1.83
CA SER A 89 -2.57 8.39 0.91
C SER A 89 -3.33 9.49 1.66
N SER A 90 -4.22 9.12 2.59
CA SER A 90 -4.91 10.09 3.44
C SER A 90 -3.95 10.92 4.30
N VAL A 91 -2.95 10.27 4.91
CA VAL A 91 -1.90 10.96 5.66
C VAL A 91 -1.05 11.86 4.76
N ALA A 92 -0.66 11.39 3.58
CA ALA A 92 0.11 12.19 2.63
C ALA A 92 -0.65 13.45 2.20
N GLN A 93 -1.97 13.33 1.96
CA GLN A 93 -2.83 14.47 1.62
C GLN A 93 -2.89 15.49 2.78
N ARG A 94 -3.10 15.02 4.02
CA ARG A 94 -3.15 15.91 5.20
C ARG A 94 -1.83 16.65 5.44
N VAL A 95 -0.71 15.96 5.20
CA VAL A 95 0.62 16.59 5.28
C VAL A 95 0.75 17.68 4.23
N GLU A 96 0.28 17.45 3.00
CA GLU A 96 0.30 18.44 1.93
C GLU A 96 -0.59 19.66 2.23
N GLU A 97 -1.81 19.43 2.71
CA GLU A 97 -2.73 20.50 3.13
C GLU A 97 -2.10 21.37 4.23
N LYS A 98 -1.46 20.75 5.22
CA LYS A 98 -0.77 21.46 6.30
C LYS A 98 0.44 22.24 5.80
N ARG A 99 1.21 21.65 4.88
CA ARG A 99 2.36 22.31 4.25
C ARG A 99 1.94 23.59 3.52
N ILE A 100 0.85 23.54 2.76
CA ILE A 100 0.28 24.72 2.06
C ILE A 100 -0.21 25.77 3.06
N ALA A 101 -0.84 25.37 4.16
CA ALA A 101 -1.27 26.30 5.19
C ALA A 101 -0.08 27.01 5.85
N ASP A 102 0.97 26.28 6.17
CA ASP A 102 2.17 26.80 6.83
C ASP A 102 2.99 27.71 5.90
N GLU A 103 3.03 27.44 4.58
CA GLU A 103 3.61 28.33 3.56
C GLU A 103 2.93 29.69 3.49
N ASN A 104 1.61 29.74 3.73
CA ASN A 104 0.83 30.97 3.78
C ASN A 104 0.81 31.62 5.18
N GLY A 105 1.59 31.08 6.11
CA GLY A 105 1.67 31.53 7.50
C GLY A 105 2.34 32.90 7.67
N ARG A 106 2.54 33.30 8.93
CA ARG A 106 3.24 34.55 9.29
C ARG A 106 4.70 34.35 9.71
N ASP A 107 5.12 33.10 9.91
CA ASP A 107 6.48 32.76 10.34
C ASP A 107 7.39 32.62 9.11
N GLU A 108 8.28 33.60 8.93
CA GLU A 108 9.13 33.66 7.75
C GLU A 108 10.21 32.57 7.74
N ALA A 109 10.68 32.11 8.92
CA ALA A 109 11.65 31.02 9.00
C ALA A 109 11.04 29.69 8.57
N VAL A 110 9.77 29.46 8.94
CA VAL A 110 9.02 28.27 8.50
C VAL A 110 8.79 28.30 6.99
N LYS A 111 8.45 29.46 6.42
CA LYS A 111 8.27 29.59 4.96
C LYS A 111 9.54 29.27 4.18
N GLU A 112 10.68 29.84 4.57
CA GLU A 112 11.95 29.58 3.88
C GLU A 112 12.28 28.07 3.86
N LEU A 113 12.08 27.41 5.00
CA LEU A 113 12.26 25.96 5.10
C LEU A 113 11.31 25.20 4.17
N LEU A 114 10.01 25.53 4.17
CA LEU A 114 9.01 24.84 3.35
C LEU A 114 9.23 25.04 1.85
N LEU A 115 9.64 26.24 1.44
CA LEU A 115 10.00 26.52 0.05
C LEU A 115 11.24 25.71 -0.39
N ALA A 116 12.22 25.54 0.50
CA ALA A 116 13.36 24.66 0.23
C ALA A 116 12.94 23.19 0.13
N MET A 117 12.04 22.73 1.02
CA MET A 117 11.49 21.38 0.96
C MET A 117 10.70 21.13 -0.33
N ARG A 118 9.88 22.09 -0.79
CA ARG A 118 9.13 21.98 -2.06
C ARG A 118 10.03 21.84 -3.29
N LYS A 119 11.23 22.43 -3.26
CA LYS A 119 12.24 22.23 -4.33
C LYS A 119 12.83 20.82 -4.31
N ALA A 120 13.02 20.25 -3.12
CA ALA A 120 13.59 18.91 -2.96
C ALA A 120 12.56 17.79 -3.17
N LEU A 121 11.30 18.06 -2.82
CA LEU A 121 10.17 17.14 -2.94
C LEU A 121 8.96 17.90 -3.51
N PRO A 122 8.86 18.01 -4.84
CA PRO A 122 7.79 18.78 -5.49
C PRO A 122 6.43 18.08 -5.46
N ASP A 123 6.44 16.75 -5.37
CA ASP A 123 5.24 15.90 -5.34
C ASP A 123 4.85 15.52 -3.91
N ALA A 124 3.66 14.94 -3.76
CA ALA A 124 3.20 14.42 -2.48
C ALA A 124 4.19 13.38 -1.89
N VAL A 125 4.22 13.32 -0.55
CA VAL A 125 5.09 12.39 0.17
C VAL A 125 4.85 10.96 -0.33
N PRO A 126 5.88 10.25 -0.82
CA PRO A 126 5.70 8.91 -1.36
C PRO A 126 5.16 7.96 -0.31
N ARG A 127 4.22 7.09 -0.70
CA ARG A 127 3.63 6.05 0.19
C ARG A 127 4.69 5.30 0.99
N LYS A 128 5.79 4.90 0.34
CA LYS A 128 6.90 4.16 0.97
C LYS A 128 7.50 4.92 2.17
N VAL A 129 7.57 6.25 2.08
CA VAL A 129 8.05 7.11 3.18
C VAL A 129 7.03 7.09 4.32
N THR A 130 5.75 7.31 4.03
CA THR A 130 4.68 7.27 5.05
C THR A 130 4.61 5.91 5.77
N THR A 131 4.73 4.82 5.03
CA THR A 131 4.79 3.45 5.60
C THR A 131 6.04 3.23 6.44
N PHE A 132 7.21 3.68 5.97
CA PHE A 132 8.47 3.55 6.72
C PHE A 132 8.46 4.35 8.02
N THR A 133 7.98 5.60 7.98
CA THR A 133 7.85 6.47 9.15
C THR A 133 6.94 5.83 10.19
N TYR A 134 5.80 5.26 9.76
CA TYR A 134 4.90 4.53 10.65
C TYR A 134 5.60 3.35 11.32
N PHE A 135 6.25 2.49 10.55
CA PHE A 135 6.95 1.31 11.08
C PHE A 135 8.05 1.70 12.06
N THR A 136 8.83 2.73 11.73
CA THR A 136 9.93 3.23 12.58
C THR A 136 9.40 3.81 13.88
N ILE A 137 8.37 4.65 13.84
CA ILE A 137 7.80 5.25 15.06
C ILE A 137 7.19 4.18 15.97
N PHE A 138 6.49 3.21 15.39
CA PHE A 138 5.85 2.14 16.14
C PHE A 138 6.89 1.23 16.81
N THR A 139 7.87 0.74 16.04
CA THR A 139 8.94 -0.14 16.55
C THR A 139 9.82 0.56 17.59
N THR A 140 10.21 1.82 17.35
CA THR A 140 11.05 2.57 18.30
C THR A 140 10.30 2.98 19.56
N SER A 141 8.99 3.28 19.48
CA SER A 141 8.18 3.55 20.68
C SER A 141 7.97 2.31 21.52
N LEU A 142 7.68 1.16 20.90
CA LEU A 142 7.55 -0.12 21.62
C LEU A 142 8.84 -0.52 22.32
N HIS A 143 9.99 -0.38 21.68
CA HIS A 143 11.29 -0.65 22.32
C HIS A 143 11.63 0.28 23.48
N LYS A 144 10.99 1.45 23.60
CA LYS A 144 11.18 2.34 24.77
C LYS A 144 10.21 2.03 25.92
N GLN A 145 9.16 1.25 25.66
CA GLN A 145 8.12 0.91 26.65
C GLN A 145 8.26 -0.52 27.21
N LEU A 146 9.13 -1.34 26.62
CA LEU A 146 9.54 -2.66 27.12
C LEU A 146 10.93 -2.60 27.73
#